data_AF-A0AAY5K8X2-F1
#
_entry.id   AF-A0AAY5K8X2-F1
#
_cell.length_a   1.000
_cell.length_b   1.000
_cell.length_c   1.000
_cell.angle_alpha   90.00
_cell.angle_beta   90.00
_cell.angle_gamma   90.00
#
_symmetry.space_group_name_H-M   'P 1'
#
loop_
_entity.id
_entity.type
_entity.pdbx_description
1 polymer ?
#
loop_
_entity_poly.entity_id
_entity_poly.type
_entity_poly.pdbx_seq_one_letter_code
_entity_poly.pdbx_strand_id
1 'polypeptide(L)'
;MAGSFQQGFRQCRRGFTTTCGAEAGIKWRTENGLARRGTEYGPLTDLPDWSFADGRLAPPLKGQLRRKQEREALARRVVALSSEVDKGMEAWRGKQDEAKRMEEHRKSLLFKPKGKLLLKKNK
;
A
#
# COMPACT_ATOMS: atom_id res chain seq x y z
N MET A 1 -10.43 -53.89 -49.65
CA MET A 1 -11.50 -53.04 -49.11
C MET A 1 -10.85 -51.96 -48.25
N ALA A 2 -10.74 -50.74 -48.77
CA ALA A 2 -10.16 -49.61 -48.05
C ALA A 2 -11.25 -48.97 -47.18
N GLY A 3 -11.11 -49.04 -45.85
CA GLY A 3 -11.99 -48.41 -44.89
C GLY A 3 -11.47 -47.03 -44.50
N SER A 4 -11.98 -46.00 -45.15
CA SER A 4 -11.77 -44.59 -44.78
C SER A 4 -12.60 -44.26 -43.54
N PHE A 5 -11.99 -44.11 -42.37
CA PHE A 5 -12.66 -43.50 -41.21
C PHE A 5 -12.13 -42.08 -41.01
N GLN A 6 -13.02 -41.12 -41.27
CA GLN A 6 -12.72 -39.69 -41.16
C GLN A 6 -12.44 -39.30 -39.71
N GLN A 7 -11.30 -38.63 -39.50
CA GLN A 7 -10.99 -37.95 -38.24
C GLN A 7 -11.88 -36.72 -38.13
N GLY A 8 -12.92 -36.82 -37.29
CA GLY A 8 -13.75 -35.68 -36.91
C GLY A 8 -12.94 -34.68 -36.08
N PHE A 9 -12.50 -33.58 -36.68
CA PHE A 9 -11.99 -32.43 -35.95
C PHE A 9 -13.12 -31.83 -35.08
N ARG A 10 -13.07 -32.07 -33.78
CA ARG A 10 -13.95 -31.40 -32.80
C ARG A 10 -13.54 -29.92 -32.75
N GLN A 11 -14.22 -29.06 -33.50
CA GLN A 11 -14.06 -27.61 -33.39
C GLN A 11 -14.59 -27.13 -32.03
N CYS A 12 -13.74 -27.17 -31.01
CA CYS A 12 -13.97 -26.42 -29.78
C CYS A 12 -13.72 -24.93 -30.08
N ARG A 13 -14.74 -24.25 -30.61
CA ARG A 13 -14.74 -22.77 -30.65
C ARG A 13 -14.75 -22.27 -29.21
N ARG A 14 -13.59 -21.91 -28.66
CA ARG A 14 -13.51 -21.09 -27.46
C ARG A 14 -14.02 -19.69 -27.84
N GLY A 15 -15.30 -19.44 -27.65
CA GLY A 15 -15.85 -18.10 -27.77
C GLY A 15 -15.23 -17.23 -26.67
N PHE A 16 -14.38 -16.28 -27.05
CA PHE A 16 -13.98 -15.22 -26.14
C PHE A 16 -15.13 -14.23 -26.05
N THR A 17 -15.76 -14.17 -24.88
CA THR A 17 -16.76 -13.15 -24.57
C THR A 17 -16.05 -11.80 -24.39
N THR A 18 -16.31 -10.85 -25.28
CA THR A 18 -15.76 -9.48 -25.24
C THR A 18 -16.66 -8.49 -24.48
N THR A 19 -17.80 -8.94 -23.95
CA THR A 19 -18.63 -8.09 -23.09
C THR A 19 -17.91 -7.89 -21.77
N CYS A 20 -17.58 -6.65 -21.43
CA CYS A 20 -17.27 -6.28 -20.07
C CYS A 20 -18.47 -6.72 -19.21
N GLY A 21 -18.25 -7.63 -18.25
CA GLY A 21 -19.28 -7.94 -17.27
C GLY A 21 -19.67 -6.64 -16.59
N ALA A 22 -20.91 -6.18 -16.77
CA ALA A 22 -21.41 -5.02 -16.05
C ALA A 22 -21.41 -5.38 -14.56
N GLU A 23 -20.39 -4.91 -13.83
CA GLU A 23 -20.26 -5.12 -12.39
C GLU A 23 -21.32 -4.28 -11.67
N ALA A 24 -22.53 -4.85 -11.55
CA ALA A 24 -23.64 -4.21 -10.87
C ALA A 24 -23.32 -3.96 -9.39
N GLY A 25 -23.65 -2.77 -8.91
CA GLY A 25 -23.53 -2.43 -7.49
C GLY A 25 -22.13 -2.08 -6.99
N ILE A 26 -21.12 -1.87 -7.86
CA ILE A 26 -19.79 -1.40 -7.42
C ILE A 26 -19.92 -0.12 -6.58
N LYS A 27 -20.66 0.88 -7.07
CA LYS A 27 -20.78 2.19 -6.42
C LYS A 27 -21.23 2.03 -4.96
N TRP A 28 -22.35 1.33 -4.78
CA TRP A 28 -22.88 1.03 -3.46
C TRP A 28 -21.90 0.24 -2.59
N ARG A 29 -21.21 -0.77 -3.13
CA ARG A 29 -20.20 -1.53 -2.36
C ARG A 29 -19.06 -0.65 -1.86
N THR A 30 -18.47 0.15 -2.75
CA THR A 30 -17.37 1.06 -2.40
C THR A 30 -17.82 2.13 -1.41
N GLU A 31 -19.02 2.69 -1.57
CA GLU A 31 -19.62 3.65 -0.63
C GLU A 31 -19.82 3.04 0.77
N ASN A 32 -20.09 1.74 0.84
CA ASN A 32 -20.25 0.99 2.10
C ASN A 32 -18.94 0.36 2.59
N GLY A 33 -17.77 0.72 2.03
CA GLY A 33 -16.47 0.20 2.45
C GLY A 33 -16.27 -1.30 2.16
N LEU A 34 -17.05 -1.88 1.24
CA LEU A 34 -16.90 -3.26 0.78
C LEU A 34 -15.93 -3.34 -0.40
N ALA A 35 -15.46 -4.55 -0.66
CA ALA A 35 -14.67 -4.84 -1.84
C ALA A 35 -15.44 -4.48 -3.13
N ARG A 36 -14.70 -3.94 -4.11
CA ARG A 36 -15.27 -3.57 -5.42
C ARG A 36 -15.94 -4.79 -6.06
N ARG A 37 -15.25 -5.92 -6.00
CA ARG A 37 -15.75 -7.23 -6.41
C ARG A 37 -15.95 -8.12 -5.20
N GLY A 38 -16.97 -8.98 -5.23
CA GLY A 38 -17.27 -9.92 -4.13
C GLY A 38 -16.21 -10.99 -3.88
N THR A 39 -15.16 -11.08 -4.71
CA THR A 39 -14.12 -12.12 -4.65
C THR A 39 -12.74 -11.60 -4.21
N GLU A 40 -12.58 -10.30 -3.95
CA GLU A 40 -11.28 -9.72 -3.61
C GLU A 40 -10.91 -10.00 -2.15
N TYR A 41 -11.78 -9.58 -1.23
CA TYR A 41 -11.65 -9.79 0.20
C TYR A 41 -13.03 -9.83 0.85
N GLY A 42 -13.13 -10.44 2.03
CA GLY A 42 -14.38 -10.56 2.78
C GLY A 42 -14.73 -12.02 3.12
N PRO A 43 -15.84 -12.21 3.86
CA PRO A 43 -16.18 -13.51 4.43
C PRO A 43 -16.35 -14.59 3.36
N LEU A 44 -16.89 -14.24 2.19
CA LEU A 44 -17.07 -15.18 1.09
C LEU A 44 -15.75 -15.77 0.55
N THR A 45 -14.63 -15.06 0.67
CA THR A 45 -13.35 -15.48 0.07
C THR A 45 -12.27 -15.80 1.11
N ASP A 46 -12.35 -15.23 2.31
CA ASP A 46 -11.37 -15.43 3.38
C ASP A 46 -11.76 -16.60 4.30
N LEU A 47 -13.05 -16.97 4.41
CA LEU A 47 -13.50 -18.13 5.19
C LEU A 47 -13.24 -19.45 4.44
N PRO A 48 -13.11 -20.58 5.17
CA PRO A 48 -13.02 -21.90 4.54
C PRO A 48 -14.38 -22.35 3.99
N ASP A 49 -14.37 -22.96 2.81
CA ASP A 49 -15.59 -23.45 2.14
C ASP A 49 -16.21 -24.69 2.82
N TRP A 50 -15.44 -25.39 3.67
CA TRP A 50 -15.87 -26.60 4.37
C TRP A 50 -15.10 -26.78 5.69
N SER A 51 -15.61 -27.68 6.55
CA SER A 51 -14.94 -28.11 7.79
C SER A 51 -15.23 -29.59 8.05
N PHE A 52 -14.43 -30.25 8.90
CA PHE A 52 -14.71 -31.63 9.28
C PHE A 52 -15.92 -31.68 10.22
N ALA A 53 -16.71 -32.76 10.14
CA ALA A 53 -17.86 -32.96 11.03
C ALA A 53 -17.48 -32.95 12.52
N ASP A 54 -16.25 -33.39 12.84
CA ASP A 54 -15.67 -33.37 14.19
C ASP A 54 -15.32 -31.96 14.70
N GLY A 55 -15.53 -30.91 13.89
CA GLY A 55 -15.17 -29.53 14.22
C GLY A 55 -13.71 -29.17 13.99
N ARG A 56 -12.90 -30.08 13.42
CA ARG A 56 -11.53 -29.76 13.02
C ARG A 56 -11.55 -28.76 11.86
N LEU A 57 -10.61 -27.82 11.88
CA LEU A 57 -10.48 -26.81 10.83
C LEU A 57 -10.01 -27.48 9.53
N ALA A 58 -10.54 -27.01 8.40
CA ALA A 58 -10.05 -27.42 7.10
C ALA A 58 -8.59 -26.95 6.90
N PRO A 59 -7.76 -27.75 6.22
CA PRO A 59 -6.44 -27.31 5.80
C PRO A 59 -6.54 -26.02 4.96
N PRO A 60 -5.59 -25.07 5.10
CA PRO A 60 -5.66 -23.80 4.40
C PRO A 60 -5.51 -23.97 2.89
N LEU A 61 -6.31 -23.23 2.12
CA LEU A 61 -6.24 -23.27 0.67
C LEU A 61 -4.98 -22.54 0.18
N LYS A 62 -4.38 -23.03 -0.91
CA LYS A 62 -3.19 -22.40 -1.54
C LYS A 62 -3.38 -20.90 -1.80
N GLY A 63 -4.57 -20.52 -2.28
CA GLY A 63 -4.92 -19.12 -2.55
C GLY A 63 -5.08 -18.27 -1.28
N GLN A 64 -5.50 -18.85 -0.16
CA GLN A 64 -5.53 -18.15 1.14
C GLN A 64 -4.12 -17.92 1.66
N LEU A 65 -3.24 -18.93 1.58
CA LEU A 65 -1.84 -18.81 1.98
C LEU A 65 -1.11 -17.72 1.19
N ARG A 66 -1.24 -17.73 -0.14
CA ARG A 66 -0.66 -16.69 -1.01
C ARG A 66 -1.13 -15.29 -0.62
N ARG A 67 -2.45 -15.09 -0.45
CA ARG A 67 -3.02 -13.79 -0.06
C ARG A 67 -2.53 -13.33 1.31
N LYS A 68 -2.36 -14.23 2.29
CA LYS A 68 -1.80 -13.90 3.60
C LYS A 68 -0.35 -13.40 3.48
N GLN A 69 0.48 -14.11 2.70
CA GLN A 69 1.87 -13.71 2.47
C GLN A 69 1.96 -12.36 1.75
N GLU A 70 1.13 -12.13 0.73
CA GLU A 70 1.07 -10.85 0.02
C GLU A 70 0.66 -9.69 0.94
N ARG A 71 -0.38 -9.90 1.77
CA ARG A 71 -0.83 -8.92 2.77
C ARG A 71 0.26 -8.62 3.81
N GLU A 72 0.98 -9.64 4.26
CA GLU A 72 2.10 -9.48 5.19
C GLU A 72 3.25 -8.69 4.57
N ALA A 73 3.64 -9.03 3.34
CA ALA A 73 4.70 -8.31 2.62
C ALA A 73 4.34 -6.83 2.41
N LEU A 74 3.07 -6.55 2.07
CA LEU A 74 2.57 -5.19 1.95
C LEU A 74 2.63 -4.45 3.29
N ALA A 75 2.15 -5.05 4.38
CA ALA A 75 2.17 -4.44 5.71
C ALA A 75 3.59 -4.10 6.17
N ARG A 76 4.55 -5.02 5.98
CA ARG A 76 5.97 -4.78 6.28
C ARG A 76 6.52 -3.59 5.51
N ARG A 77 6.17 -3.48 4.22
CA ARG A 77 6.60 -2.36 3.37
C ARG A 77 6.03 -1.03 3.84
N VAL A 78 4.74 -0.99 4.19
CA VAL A 78 4.08 0.22 4.70
C VAL A 78 4.77 0.72 5.97
N VAL A 79 5.03 -0.18 6.91
CA VAL A 79 5.72 0.16 8.18
C VAL A 79 7.13 0.68 7.92
N ALA A 80 7.89 0.00 7.05
CA ALA A 80 9.24 0.43 6.71
C ALA A 80 9.25 1.85 6.13
N LEU A 81 8.43 2.11 5.11
CA LEU A 81 8.34 3.42 4.46
C LEU A 81 7.89 4.53 5.42
N SER A 82 6.91 4.25 6.28
CA SER A 82 6.48 5.21 7.32
C SER A 82 7.65 5.58 8.22
N SER A 83 8.40 4.58 8.69
CA SER A 83 9.54 4.80 9.59
C SER A 83 10.68 5.58 8.93
N GLU A 84 10.88 5.42 7.62
CA GLU A 84 11.88 6.18 6.87
C GLU A 84 11.48 7.65 6.75
N VAL A 85 10.20 7.92 6.48
CA VAL A 85 9.66 9.28 6.43
C VAL A 85 9.79 9.96 7.79
N ASP A 86 9.42 9.27 8.87
CA ASP A 86 9.51 9.80 10.23
C ASP A 86 10.95 10.16 10.61
N LYS A 87 11.90 9.26 10.38
CA LYS A 87 13.34 9.51 10.60
C LYS A 87 13.85 10.67 9.75
N GLY A 88 13.40 10.78 8.50
CA GLY A 88 13.73 11.89 7.61
C GLY A 88 13.25 13.24 8.16
N MET A 89 12.03 13.28 8.70
CA MET A 89 11.48 14.47 9.33
C MET A 89 12.23 14.86 10.61
N GLU A 90 12.56 13.88 11.46
CA GLU A 90 13.34 14.10 12.69
C GLU A 90 14.74 14.65 12.37
N ALA A 91 15.44 14.05 11.40
CA ALA A 91 16.75 14.50 10.97
C ALA A 91 16.70 15.93 10.38
N TRP A 92 15.65 16.26 9.61
CA TRP A 92 15.47 17.61 9.07
C TRP A 92 15.20 18.64 10.18
N ARG A 93 14.36 18.31 11.16
CA ARG A 93 14.09 19.14 12.33
C ARG A 93 15.36 19.38 13.16
N GLY A 94 16.12 18.32 13.43
CA GLY A 94 17.40 18.42 14.13
C GLY A 94 18.37 19.39 13.45
N LYS A 95 18.52 19.28 12.13
CA LYS A 95 19.37 20.21 11.35
C LYS A 95 18.90 21.66 11.42
N GLN A 96 17.58 21.90 11.37
CA GLN A 96 17.01 23.24 11.51
C GLN A 96 17.32 23.84 12.88
N ASP A 97 17.17 23.06 13.94
CA ASP A 97 17.42 23.52 15.31
C ASP A 97 18.92 23.73 15.56
N GLU A 98 19.78 22.86 15.05
CA GLU A 98 21.24 23.04 15.08
C GLU A 98 21.66 24.30 14.34
N ALA A 99 21.12 24.56 13.15
CA ALA A 99 21.41 25.78 12.39
C ALA A 99 21.03 27.04 13.18
N LYS A 100 19.86 27.06 13.81
CA LYS A 100 19.43 28.18 14.68
C LYS A 100 20.36 28.35 15.88
N ARG A 101 20.70 27.27 16.57
CA ARG A 101 21.65 27.29 17.71
C ARG A 101 23.02 27.80 17.29
N MET A 102 23.51 27.39 16.12
CA MET A 102 24.79 27.85 15.58
C MET A 102 24.74 29.33 15.20
N GLU A 103 23.64 29.83 14.65
CA GLU A 103 23.46 31.25 14.40
C GLU A 103 23.42 32.07 15.69
N GLU A 104 22.68 31.61 16.70
CA GLU A 104 22.63 32.23 18.03
C GLU A 104 24.01 32.24 18.69
N HIS A 105 24.71 31.11 18.63
CA HIS A 105 26.07 31.00 19.13
C HIS A 105 27.00 31.97 18.39
N ARG A 106 26.94 32.01 17.06
CA ARG A 106 27.72 32.96 16.25
C ARG A 106 27.42 34.42 16.61
N LYS A 107 26.14 34.75 16.83
CA LYS A 107 25.72 36.09 17.28
C LYS A 107 26.25 36.42 18.67
N SER A 108 26.26 35.46 19.59
CA SER A 108 26.80 35.65 20.95
C SER A 108 28.31 35.90 20.97
N LEU A 109 29.04 35.35 20.00
CA LEU A 109 30.48 35.53 19.85
C LEU A 109 30.85 36.84 19.15
N LEU A 110 29.90 37.59 18.58
CA LEU A 110 30.19 38.86 17.94
C LEU A 110 30.69 39.87 18.96
N PHE A 111 31.78 40.55 18.62
CA PHE A 111 32.27 41.67 19.41
C PHE A 111 31.28 42.83 19.40
N LYS A 112 31.39 43.69 20.42
CA LYS A 112 30.58 44.91 20.51
C LYS A 112 30.71 45.74 19.22
N PRO A 113 29.59 46.27 18.70
CA PRO A 113 29.64 47.09 17.49
C PRO A 113 30.45 48.37 17.71
N LYS A 114 31.17 48.83 16.68
CA LYS A 114 32.05 50.01 16.73
C LYS A 114 31.71 51.01 15.61
N GLY A 115 32.23 52.23 15.72
CA GLY A 115 32.19 53.25 14.67
C GLY A 115 30.80 53.87 14.46
N LYS A 116 30.37 54.00 13.19
CA LYS A 116 29.11 54.64 12.76
C LYS A 116 27.85 54.03 13.37
N LEU A 117 27.91 52.78 13.85
CA LEU A 117 26.82 52.12 14.58
C LEU A 117 26.53 52.75 15.96
N LEU A 118 27.51 53.42 16.57
CA LEU A 118 27.35 54.10 17.87
C LEU A 118 26.91 55.57 17.74
N LEU A 119 26.99 56.14 16.54
CA LEU A 119 26.69 57.55 16.26
C LEU A 119 25.18 57.83 16.10
N LYS A 120 24.32 56.82 16.25
CA LYS A 120 22.87 56.99 16.32
C LYS A 120 22.46 57.49 17.71
N LYS A 121 22.64 58.78 17.98
CA LYS A 121 21.97 59.47 19.09
C LYS A 121 21.24 60.72 18.57
N ASN A 122 19.93 60.67 18.84
CA ASN A 122 18.96 61.75 19.00
C ASN A 122 18.52 62.53 17.74
N LYS A 123 17.29 62.23 17.32
CA LYS A 123 16.29 63.25 16.98
C LYS A 123 15.02 62.94 17.75
#